data_AF-A0A2D0KL03-F1
#
_entry.id   AF-A0A2D0KL03-F1
#
_cell.length_a   1.000
_cell.length_b   1.000
_cell.length_c   1.000
_cell.angle_alpha   90.00
_cell.angle_beta   90.00
_cell.angle_gamma   90.00
#
_symmetry.space_group_name_H-M   'P 1'
#
loop_
_entity.id
_entity.type
_entity.pdbx_description
1 polymer ?
#
loop_
_entity_poly.entity_id
_entity_poly.type
_entity_poly.pdbx_seq_one_letter_code
_entity_poly.pdbx_strand_id
1 'polypeptide(L)'
;MVFEHFRQYLAKAELTDGFKIQMLNWIEQKGDGGQAQYMVFQPAGGTGRLDDLGADDHVQVILVSGQNNPQPVIQRAQNILNYVAAHPDDECLNGVFNLGGLTTPIPTQENRYVIRLLFRCTS
;
A
#
# COMPACT_ATOMS: atom_id res chain seq x y z
N MET A 1 -0.37 -4.17 14.54
CA MET A 1 0.91 -3.56 14.10
C MET A 1 0.63 -2.43 13.12
N VAL A 2 1.50 -1.40 13.01
CA VAL A 2 1.19 -0.19 12.24
C VAL A 2 0.78 -0.46 10.79
N PHE A 3 1.50 -1.32 10.06
CA PHE A 3 1.16 -1.67 8.69
C PHE A 3 -0.18 -2.43 8.55
N GLU A 4 -0.67 -3.08 9.61
CA GLU A 4 -2.01 -3.68 9.65
C GLU A 4 -3.09 -2.64 9.89
N HIS A 5 -2.83 -1.65 10.75
CA HIS A 5 -3.72 -0.50 10.95
C HIS A 5 -3.79 0.37 9.69
N PHE A 6 -2.68 0.56 8.99
CA PHE A 6 -2.65 1.24 7.69
C PHE A 6 -3.52 0.52 6.65
N ARG A 7 -3.46 -0.82 6.60
CA ARG A 7 -4.39 -1.61 5.77
C ARG A 7 -5.84 -1.33 6.14
N GLN A 8 -6.18 -1.30 7.42
CA GLN A 8 -7.54 -1.00 7.88
C GLN A 8 -7.96 0.42 7.53
N TYR A 9 -7.07 1.40 7.66
CA TYR A 9 -7.29 2.79 7.26
C TYR A 9 -7.67 2.90 5.78
N LEU A 10 -6.98 2.20 4.87
CA LEU A 10 -7.38 2.14 3.46
C LEU A 10 -8.68 1.35 3.24
N ALA A 11 -8.90 0.27 3.99
CA ALA A 11 -10.10 -0.55 3.84
C ALA A 11 -11.39 0.17 4.25
N LYS A 12 -11.34 1.01 5.31
CA LYS A 12 -12.47 1.86 5.73
C LYS A 12 -12.92 2.83 4.63
N ALA A 13 -12.02 3.19 3.72
CA ALA A 13 -12.27 4.05 2.58
C ALA A 13 -12.54 3.28 1.28
N GLU A 14 -12.75 1.96 1.35
CA GLU A 14 -13.00 1.08 0.19
C GLU A 14 -11.84 1.06 -0.83
N LEU A 15 -10.66 1.57 -0.44
CA LEU A 15 -9.46 1.64 -1.27
C LEU A 15 -8.75 0.29 -1.38
N THR A 16 -9.26 -0.75 -0.73
CA THR A 16 -8.79 -2.13 -0.89
C THR A 16 -9.63 -2.95 -1.86
N ASP A 17 -10.77 -2.44 -2.32
CA ASP A 17 -11.76 -3.24 -3.04
C ASP A 17 -11.28 -3.62 -4.45
N GLY A 18 -11.63 -4.83 -4.88
CA GLY A 18 -11.18 -5.40 -6.16
C GLY A 18 -9.75 -5.94 -6.16
N PHE A 19 -9.06 -5.91 -5.01
CA PHE A 19 -7.72 -6.47 -4.85
C PHE A 19 -7.74 -7.73 -3.98
N LYS A 20 -6.86 -8.68 -4.31
CA LYS A 20 -6.45 -9.73 -3.38
C LYS A 20 -5.44 -9.15 -2.41
N ILE A 21 -5.83 -9.06 -1.14
CA ILE A 21 -5.00 -8.45 -0.10
C ILE A 21 -4.02 -9.48 0.44
N GLN A 22 -2.75 -9.10 0.55
CA GLN A 22 -1.69 -9.91 1.13
C GLN A 22 -0.81 -9.08 2.07
N MET A 23 -0.07 -9.77 2.93
CA MET A 23 0.88 -9.15 3.85
C MET A 23 2.29 -9.63 3.53
N LEU A 24 3.27 -8.77 3.76
CA LEU A 24 4.71 -9.00 3.60
C LEU A 24 5.17 -9.24 2.15
N ASN A 25 4.65 -10.26 1.48
CA ASN A 25 5.10 -10.69 0.16
C ASN A 25 3.93 -10.89 -0.80
N TRP A 26 4.17 -10.55 -2.07
CA TRP A 26 3.28 -10.93 -3.14
C TRP A 26 3.47 -12.40 -3.49
N ILE A 27 2.39 -13.18 -3.41
CA ILE A 27 2.33 -14.59 -3.78
C ILE A 27 1.17 -14.78 -4.76
N GLU A 28 1.48 -15.08 -6.01
CA GLU A 28 0.47 -15.42 -7.02
C GLU A 28 -0.37 -16.62 -6.56
N GLN A 29 -1.70 -16.47 -6.58
CA GLN A 29 -2.62 -17.54 -6.20
C GLN A 29 -2.89 -18.45 -7.39
N LYS A 30 -2.91 -19.76 -7.12
CA LYS A 30 -3.31 -20.75 -8.12
C LYS A 30 -4.76 -20.50 -8.53
N GLY A 31 -5.03 -20.55 -9.83
CA GLY A 31 -6.37 -20.39 -10.40
C GLY A 31 -6.72 -18.97 -10.87
N ASP A 32 -5.85 -17.98 -10.65
CA ASP A 32 -6.16 -16.59 -11.00
C ASP A 32 -6.05 -16.27 -12.49
N GLY A 33 -5.44 -17.16 -13.28
CA GLY A 33 -5.31 -17.02 -14.73
C GLY A 33 -4.66 -15.71 -15.17
N GLY A 34 -3.83 -15.10 -14.31
CA GLY A 34 -3.20 -13.81 -14.58
C GLY A 34 -4.08 -12.58 -14.35
N GLN A 35 -5.38 -12.74 -14.05
CA GLN A 35 -6.35 -11.63 -14.04
C GLN A 35 -6.43 -10.91 -12.70
N ALA A 36 -6.12 -11.61 -11.61
CA ALA A 36 -6.20 -11.04 -10.27
C ALA A 36 -5.19 -9.90 -10.09
N GLN A 37 -5.62 -8.88 -9.35
CA GLN A 37 -4.80 -7.77 -8.89
C GLN A 37 -4.49 -7.95 -7.42
N TYR A 38 -3.31 -7.52 -6.98
CA TYR A 38 -2.88 -7.69 -5.61
C TYR A 38 -2.55 -6.36 -4.95
N MET A 39 -2.84 -6.27 -3.65
CA MET A 39 -2.39 -5.18 -2.80
C MET A 39 -1.68 -5.79 -1.60
N VAL A 40 -0.38 -5.54 -1.49
CA VAL A 40 0.49 -6.13 -0.47
C VAL A 40 0.96 -5.07 0.49
N PHE A 41 0.74 -5.29 1.78
CA PHE A 41 1.15 -4.39 2.85
C PHE A 41 2.37 -4.96 3.57
N GLN A 42 3.43 -4.16 3.72
CA GLN A 42 4.63 -4.57 4.44
C GLN A 42 5.22 -3.42 5.27
N PRO A 43 5.89 -3.73 6.39
CA PRO A 43 6.73 -2.74 7.07
C PRO A 43 7.90 -2.34 6.17
N ALA A 44 8.25 -1.07 6.19
CA ALA A 44 9.34 -0.48 5.42
C ALA A 44 10.39 0.21 6.31
N GLY A 45 10.57 -0.32 7.52
CA GLY A 45 11.42 0.27 8.56
C GLY A 45 10.71 1.39 9.32
N GLY A 46 11.49 2.27 9.93
CA GLY A 46 11.00 3.32 10.80
C GLY A 46 12.13 3.90 11.64
N THR A 47 11.79 4.76 12.60
CA THR A 47 12.73 5.25 13.60
C THR A 47 12.80 4.30 14.80
N GLY A 48 13.85 4.47 15.62
CA GLY A 48 13.97 3.71 16.86
C GLY A 48 12.87 4.05 17.85
N ARG A 49 12.38 3.06 18.59
CA ARG A 49 11.43 3.26 19.69
C ARG A 49 12.20 3.57 20.98
N LEU A 50 11.90 4.71 21.57
CA LEU A 50 12.44 5.18 22.85
C LEU A 50 11.25 5.45 23.77
N ASP A 51 11.39 5.12 25.04
CA ASP A 51 10.33 5.36 26.01
C ASP A 51 9.97 6.86 26.07
N ASP A 52 8.67 7.16 26.17
CA ASP A 52 8.11 8.53 26.18
C ASP A 52 8.42 9.42 24.94
N LEU A 53 8.95 8.85 23.84
CA LEU A 53 9.18 9.55 22.58
C LEU A 53 8.39 8.93 21.43
N GLY A 54 7.87 9.78 20.53
CA GLY A 54 7.21 9.34 19.31
C GLY A 54 8.16 8.62 18.37
N ALA A 55 7.62 7.66 17.60
CA ALA A 55 8.34 6.95 16.55
C ALA A 55 7.60 7.09 15.21
N ASP A 56 8.36 6.95 14.13
CA ASP A 56 7.83 6.88 12.78
C ASP A 56 7.91 5.42 12.32
N ASP A 57 6.78 4.88 11.88
CA ASP A 57 6.72 3.59 11.21
C ASP A 57 6.46 3.79 9.72
N HIS A 58 7.29 3.19 8.88
CA HIS A 58 7.09 3.24 7.44
C HIS A 58 6.31 2.02 6.96
N VAL A 59 5.36 2.25 6.07
CA VAL A 59 4.53 1.22 5.44
C VAL A 59 4.69 1.31 3.94
N GLN A 60 5.05 0.19 3.30
CA GLN A 60 5.04 0.08 1.84
C GLN A 60 3.81 -0.69 1.38
N VAL A 61 3.06 -0.09 0.45
CA VAL A 61 1.95 -0.71 -0.26
C VAL A 61 2.41 -1.07 -1.66
N ILE A 62 2.41 -2.36 -1.99
CA ILE A 62 2.70 -2.83 -3.35
C ILE A 62 1.38 -3.14 -4.04
N LEU A 63 1.15 -2.48 -5.17
CA LEU A 63 0.04 -2.74 -6.07
C LEU A 63 0.56 -3.53 -7.25
N VAL A 64 -0.08 -4.67 -7.55
CA VAL A 64 0.27 -5.52 -8.69
C VAL A 64 -0.91 -5.61 -9.64
N SER A 65 -0.68 -5.26 -10.90
CA SER A 65 -1.70 -5.31 -11.94
C SER A 65 -2.09 -6.73 -12.31
N GLY A 66 -3.27 -6.88 -12.91
CA GLY A 66 -3.56 -8.04 -13.74
C GLY A 66 -2.64 -8.04 -14.98
N GLN A 67 -2.41 -9.21 -15.57
CA GLN A 67 -1.63 -9.34 -16.79
C GLN A 67 -2.25 -8.51 -17.90
N ASN A 68 -1.41 -7.73 -18.61
CA ASN A 68 -1.83 -6.85 -19.70
C ASN A 68 -2.88 -5.79 -19.31
N ASN A 69 -3.14 -5.57 -18.02
CA ASN A 69 -4.17 -4.65 -17.54
C ASN A 69 -3.65 -3.75 -16.40
N PRO A 70 -2.75 -2.80 -16.69
CA PRO A 70 -2.14 -1.92 -15.68
C PRO A 70 -3.05 -0.79 -15.21
N GLN A 71 -4.02 -0.36 -16.00
CA GLN A 71 -4.78 0.87 -15.74
C GLN A 71 -5.49 0.88 -14.37
N PRO A 72 -6.12 -0.21 -13.91
CA PRO A 72 -6.81 -0.21 -12.62
C PRO A 72 -5.89 0.03 -11.42
N VAL A 73 -4.67 -0.52 -11.42
CA VAL A 73 -3.70 -0.27 -10.32
C VAL A 73 -3.12 1.12 -10.37
N ILE A 74 -2.90 1.69 -11.56
CA ILE A 74 -2.47 3.08 -11.70
C ILE A 74 -3.53 4.02 -11.09
N GLN A 75 -4.80 3.80 -11.44
CA GLN A 75 -5.89 4.60 -10.89
C GLN A 75 -6.02 4.41 -9.37
N ARG A 76 -5.90 3.18 -8.87
CA ARG A 76 -5.98 2.92 -7.43
C ARG A 76 -4.82 3.59 -6.68
N ALA A 77 -3.61 3.56 -7.23
CA ALA A 77 -2.46 4.23 -6.63
C ALA A 77 -2.71 5.73 -6.47
N GLN A 78 -3.23 6.39 -7.53
CA GLN A 78 -3.59 7.81 -7.47
C GLN A 78 -4.68 8.08 -6.43
N ASN A 79 -5.71 7.24 -6.37
CA ASN A 79 -6.80 7.39 -5.40
C ASN A 79 -6.29 7.28 -3.95
N ILE A 80 -5.37 6.35 -3.67
CA ILE A 80 -4.74 6.23 -2.34
C ILE A 80 -3.97 7.50 -2.00
N LEU A 81 -3.16 8.03 -2.92
CA LEU A 81 -2.40 9.25 -2.70
C LEU A 81 -3.31 10.45 -2.42
N ASN A 82 -4.37 10.62 -3.21
CA ASN A 82 -5.34 11.68 -3.03
C ASN A 82 -6.08 11.55 -1.68
N TYR A 83 -6.46 10.33 -1.31
CA TYR A 83 -7.16 10.08 -0.05
C TYR A 83 -6.28 10.39 1.15
N VAL A 84 -5.05 9.89 1.18
CA VAL A 84 -4.07 10.17 2.25
C VAL A 84 -3.80 11.66 2.38
N ALA A 85 -3.64 12.36 1.25
CA ALA A 85 -3.44 13.81 1.26
C ALA A 85 -4.64 14.58 1.85
N ALA A 86 -5.85 14.08 1.66
CA ALA A 86 -7.08 14.69 2.18
C ALA A 86 -7.44 14.25 3.61
N HIS A 87 -6.93 13.11 4.07
CA HIS A 87 -7.24 12.50 5.37
C HIS A 87 -5.96 12.07 6.10
N PRO A 88 -5.05 13.00 6.43
CA PRO A 88 -3.77 12.66 7.04
C PRO A 88 -3.92 12.14 8.47
N ASP A 89 -4.99 12.50 9.19
CA ASP A 89 -5.18 12.13 10.58
C ASP A 89 -5.99 10.82 10.72
N ASP A 90 -5.54 9.90 11.58
CA ASP A 90 -6.25 8.65 11.91
C ASP A 90 -6.04 8.26 13.38
N GLU A 91 -7.10 7.78 14.03
CA GLU A 91 -7.09 7.45 15.47
C GLU A 91 -6.06 6.37 15.84
N CYS A 92 -5.75 5.43 14.94
CA CYS A 92 -4.81 4.34 15.19
C CYS A 92 -3.39 4.65 14.70
N LEU A 93 -3.22 5.60 13.79
CA LEU A 93 -1.94 5.92 13.13
C LEU A 93 -1.38 7.29 13.50
N ASN A 94 -2.15 8.09 14.25
CA ASN A 94 -1.97 9.52 14.49
C ASN A 94 -1.95 10.33 13.19
N GLY A 95 -0.86 10.28 12.45
CA GLY A 95 -0.67 10.98 11.18
C GLY A 95 -0.12 10.06 10.10
N VAL A 96 -0.62 10.18 8.87
CA VAL A 96 -0.29 9.37 7.71
C VAL A 96 0.19 10.26 6.57
N PHE A 97 1.42 10.03 6.10
CA PHE A 97 2.06 10.88 5.11
C PHE A 97 2.68 10.06 3.99
N ASN A 98 2.42 10.42 2.72
CA ASN A 98 3.13 9.83 1.60
C ASN A 98 4.57 10.37 1.51
N LEU A 99 5.54 9.49 1.31
CA LEU A 99 6.97 9.84 1.27
C LEU A 99 7.56 9.90 -0.15
N GLY A 100 6.89 9.34 -1.16
CA GLY A 100 7.51 9.09 -2.47
C GLY A 100 6.68 9.47 -3.70
N GLY A 101 5.49 10.02 -3.52
CA GLY A 101 4.54 10.26 -4.61
C GLY A 101 4.08 8.97 -5.29
N LEU A 102 3.66 9.10 -6.55
CA LEU A 102 3.40 7.98 -7.44
C LEU A 102 4.71 7.52 -8.07
N THR A 103 5.18 6.32 -7.74
CA THR A 103 6.42 5.77 -8.28
C THR A 103 6.24 5.23 -9.69
N THR A 104 7.31 5.23 -10.49
CA THR A 104 7.38 4.56 -11.79
C THR A 104 6.96 3.09 -11.68
N PRO A 105 5.95 2.62 -12.43
CA PRO A 105 5.56 1.22 -12.46
C PRO A 105 6.71 0.32 -12.97
N ILE A 106 6.94 -0.79 -12.29
CA ILE A 106 7.97 -1.78 -12.65
C ILE A 106 7.31 -2.93 -13.41
N PRO A 107 7.68 -3.18 -14.69
CA PRO A 107 7.14 -4.31 -15.44
C PRO A 107 7.70 -5.64 -14.92
N THR A 108 6.91 -6.71 -15.02
CA THR A 108 7.33 -8.10 -14.76
C THR A 108 7.44 -8.89 -16.06
N GLN A 109 8.03 -10.09 -16.00
CA GLN A 109 8.17 -10.97 -17.17
C GLN A 109 6.82 -11.45 -17.71
N GLU A 110 5.81 -11.53 -16.85
CA GLU A 110 4.44 -11.96 -17.16
C GLU A 110 3.56 -10.81 -17.66
N ASN A 111 4.16 -9.67 -18.03
CA ASN A 111 3.48 -8.45 -18.45
C ASN A 111 2.47 -7.92 -17.41
N ARG A 112 2.86 -8.00 -16.13
CA ARG A 112 2.22 -7.25 -15.04
C ARG A 112 3.04 -6.03 -14.70
N TYR A 113 2.44 -5.13 -13.95
CA TYR A 113 3.08 -3.91 -13.47
C TYR A 113 2.96 -3.82 -11.96
N VAL A 114 4.06 -3.43 -11.32
CA VAL A 114 4.18 -3.28 -9.88
C VAL A 114 4.40 -1.81 -9.53
N ILE A 115 3.53 -1.24 -8.71
CA ILE A 115 3.66 0.13 -8.17
C ILE A 115 3.92 0.01 -6.68
N ARG A 116 4.86 0.79 -6.13
CA ARG A 116 5.21 0.77 -4.72
C ARG A 116 4.98 2.14 -4.12
N LEU A 117 4.02 2.25 -3.22
CA LEU A 117 3.78 3.48 -2.47
C LEU A 117 4.41 3.36 -1.10
N LEU A 118 5.06 4.43 -0.63
CA LEU A 118 5.68 4.49 0.67
C LEU A 118 4.99 5.54 1.53
N PHE A 119 4.65 5.16 2.76
CA PHE A 119 3.98 6.01 3.73
C PHE A 119 4.71 6.00 5.06
N ARG A 120 4.61 7.11 5.78
CA ARG A 120 5.01 7.27 7.18
C ARG A 120 3.77 7.40 8.05
N CYS A 121 3.75 6.65 9.14
CA CYS A 121 2.79 6.76 10.22
C CYS A 121 3.51 7.23 11.49
N THR A 122 2.90 8.09 12.30
CA THR A 122 3.53 8.71 13.48
C THR A 122 2.98 8.13 14.80
N SER A 123 2.74 6.82 14.86
CA SER A 123 2.09 6.14 15.99
C SER A 123 3.07 5.65 17.05
#